data_AF-A0A7X7VG45-F1
#
_entry.id   AF-A0A7X7VG45-F1
#
_cell.length_a   1.000
_cell.length_b   1.000
_cell.length_c   1.000
_cell.angle_alpha   90.00
_cell.angle_beta   90.00
_cell.angle_gamma   90.00
#
_symmetry.space_group_name_H-M   'P 1'
#
loop_
_entity.id
_entity.type
_entity.pdbx_description
1 polymer ?
#
loop_
_entity_poly.entity_id
_entity_poly.type
_entity_poly.pdbx_seq_one_letter_code
_entity_poly.pdbx_strand_id
1 'polypeptide(L)'
;MKWDDKALKTEVREKARRKLIRAAATVERECKKSMLSGSQGRSIIATKESSRQYTRTKKKKTHWSSPPGEPPHVDTGRLRASVTWALSEGNQQGNQIVGPAQAGDQVEAPDRDVARIIAVIGTNVDYAKALEFGFLPRGLKARPYLRPALKRATAKIRYLFAHE
;
A
#
# COMPACT_ATOMS: atom_id res chain seq x y z
N MET A 1 7.38 6.68 46.29
CA MET A 1 7.35 7.21 44.91
C MET A 1 6.25 6.45 44.16
N LYS A 2 5.08 7.05 43.92
CA LYS A 2 3.97 6.36 43.23
C LYS A 2 4.22 6.44 41.73
N TRP A 3 4.44 5.28 41.11
CA TRP A 3 4.62 5.17 39.67
C TRP A 3 3.28 5.40 38.99
N ASP A 4 3.18 6.44 38.14
CA ASP A 4 1.95 6.73 37.41
C ASP A 4 1.89 5.89 36.12
N ASP A 5 1.40 4.66 36.27
CA ASP A 5 1.22 3.68 35.20
C ASP A 5 0.37 4.22 34.03
N LYS A 6 -0.57 5.13 34.31
CA LYS A 6 -1.44 5.72 33.28
C LYS A 6 -0.69 6.69 32.38
N ALA A 7 0.16 7.54 32.97
CA ALA A 7 0.99 8.49 32.21
C ALA A 7 1.98 7.74 31.32
N LEU A 8 2.66 6.72 31.87
CA LEU A 8 3.60 5.88 31.12
C LEU A 8 2.92 5.15 29.94
N LYS A 9 1.75 4.54 30.18
CA LYS A 9 0.97 3.87 29.13
C LYS A 9 0.58 4.83 28.00
N THR A 10 0.23 6.06 28.34
CA THR A 10 -0.14 7.09 27.36
C THR A 10 1.05 7.50 26.52
N GLU A 11 2.21 7.74 27.14
CA GLU A 11 3.44 8.12 26.43
C GLU A 11 3.92 7.01 25.48
N VAL A 12 3.92 5.75 25.95
CA VAL A 12 4.30 4.59 25.13
C VAL A 12 3.35 4.46 23.94
N ARG A 13 2.03 4.63 24.15
CA ARG A 13 1.03 4.60 23.07
C ARG A 13 1.26 5.70 22.05
N GLU A 14 1.55 6.93 22.49
CA GLU A 14 1.83 8.03 21.58
C GLU A 14 3.09 7.79 20.74
N LYS A 15 4.18 7.33 21.35
CA LYS A 15 5.42 7.00 20.64
C LYS A 15 5.18 5.88 19.62
N ALA A 16 4.48 4.82 20.01
CA ALA A 16 4.11 3.73 19.11
C ALA A 16 3.23 4.23 17.94
N ARG A 17 2.24 5.08 18.23
CA ARG A 17 1.37 5.69 17.22
C ARG A 17 2.17 6.53 16.22
N ARG A 18 3.09 7.40 16.68
CA ARG A 18 3.93 8.23 15.80
C ARG A 18 4.79 7.37 14.87
N LYS A 19 5.41 6.30 15.41
CA LYS A 19 6.20 5.35 14.62
C LYS A 19 5.34 4.63 13.58
N LEU A 20 4.15 4.16 13.96
CA LEU A 20 3.22 3.49 13.02
C LEU A 20 2.75 4.43 11.90
N ILE A 21 2.45 5.69 12.20
CA ILE A 21 2.12 6.70 11.18
C ILE A 21 3.26 6.85 10.17
N ARG A 22 4.50 6.99 10.66
CA ARG A 22 5.69 7.13 9.79
C ARG A 22 5.94 5.89 8.94
N ALA A 23 5.77 4.70 9.53
CA ALA A 23 5.88 3.43 8.82
C ALA A 23 4.82 3.34 7.71
N ALA A 24 3.55 3.63 8.03
CA ALA A 24 2.44 3.57 7.08
C ALA A 24 2.62 4.57 5.92
N ALA A 25 2.99 5.81 6.23
CA ALA A 25 3.29 6.83 5.23
C ALA A 25 4.47 6.44 4.32
N THR A 26 5.46 5.71 4.85
CA THR A 26 6.59 5.20 4.05
C THR A 26 6.11 4.17 3.02
N VAL A 27 5.27 3.21 3.44
CA VAL A 27 4.73 2.19 2.51
C VAL A 27 3.82 2.83 1.47
N GLU A 28 2.95 3.75 1.88
CA GLU A 28 2.08 4.50 0.97
C GLU A 28 2.90 5.23 -0.11
N ARG A 29 3.99 5.88 0.28
CA ARG A 29 4.89 6.58 -0.64
C ARG A 29 5.57 5.62 -1.62
N GLU A 30 6.09 4.50 -1.14
CA GLU A 30 6.71 3.48 -2.01
C GLU A 30 5.70 2.87 -2.99
N CYS A 31 4.47 2.64 -2.53
CA CYS A 31 3.37 2.18 -3.37
C CYS A 31 3.08 3.20 -4.49
N LYS A 32 2.86 4.47 -4.13
CA LYS A 32 2.60 5.55 -5.08
C LYS A 32 3.77 5.79 -6.06
N LYS A 33 5.01 5.63 -5.59
CA LYS A 33 6.23 5.75 -6.40
C LYS A 33 6.33 4.62 -7.43
N SER A 34 5.99 3.39 -7.04
CA SER A 34 6.03 2.24 -7.94
C SER A 34 5.05 2.34 -9.12
N MET A 35 3.89 2.96 -8.90
CA MET A 35 2.91 3.24 -9.96
C MET A 35 3.38 4.35 -10.92
N LEU A 36 4.18 5.31 -10.44
CA LEU A 36 4.77 6.36 -11.27
C LEU A 36 5.88 5.83 -12.17
N SER A 37 6.76 4.94 -11.67
CA SER A 37 7.87 4.40 -12.46
C SER A 37 7.42 3.46 -13.57
N GLY A 38 6.30 2.73 -13.39
CA GLY A 38 5.64 1.99 -14.48
C GLY A 38 4.94 2.88 -15.52
N SER A 39 4.89 4.20 -15.29
CA SER A 39 4.38 5.18 -16.24
C SER A 39 5.45 5.81 -17.14
N GLN A 40 6.72 5.47 -16.95
CA GLN A 40 7.78 5.77 -17.91
C GLN A 40 7.65 4.82 -19.12
N GLY A 41 6.49 4.87 -19.76
CA GLY A 41 6.34 4.43 -21.13
C GLY A 41 7.36 5.23 -21.92
N ARG A 42 8.39 4.52 -22.38
CA ARG A 42 9.32 4.91 -23.42
C ARG A 42 8.50 5.62 -24.50
N SER A 43 8.45 6.95 -24.46
CA SER A 43 7.91 7.70 -25.59
C SER A 43 8.90 7.44 -26.70
N ILE A 44 8.55 6.53 -27.61
CA ILE A 44 9.23 6.43 -28.89
C ILE A 44 8.86 7.73 -29.60
N ILE A 45 9.55 8.81 -29.25
CA ILE A 45 9.59 10.01 -30.07
C ILE A 45 10.28 9.51 -31.33
N ALA A 46 9.45 9.35 -32.37
CA ALA A 46 9.88 9.05 -33.71
C ALA A 46 11.13 9.87 -34.04
N THR A 47 12.11 9.18 -34.59
CA THR A 47 13.32 9.74 -35.19
C THR A 47 12.98 11.03 -35.95
N LYS A 48 13.76 12.08 -35.66
CA LYS A 48 13.68 13.42 -36.27
C LYS A 48 13.89 13.33 -37.78
N GLU A 49 12.84 13.09 -38.56
CA GLU A 49 12.88 13.24 -40.02
C GLU A 49 11.48 13.21 -40.64
N SER A 50 10.56 14.07 -40.17
CA SER A 50 9.43 14.47 -41.03
C SER A 50 8.77 15.72 -40.47
N SER A 51 9.09 16.83 -41.11
CA SER A 51 8.35 18.08 -41.03
C SER A 51 6.92 17.86 -41.57
N ARG A 52 5.92 17.96 -40.69
CA ARG A 52 4.53 18.34 -41.02
C ARG A 52 3.80 18.75 -39.73
N GLN A 53 3.56 20.04 -39.57
CA GLN A 53 2.65 20.56 -38.55
C GLN A 53 1.23 20.06 -38.89
N TYR A 54 0.73 19.10 -38.11
CA TYR A 54 -0.68 18.75 -38.11
C TYR A 54 -1.40 19.52 -37.00
N THR A 55 -2.44 20.25 -37.41
CA THR A 55 -3.45 20.85 -36.53
C THR A 55 -4.03 19.78 -35.60
N ARG A 56 -4.05 20.10 -34.31
CA ARG A 56 -4.30 19.20 -33.17
C ARG A 56 -5.79 18.82 -33.09
N THR A 57 -6.26 17.93 -33.96
CA THR A 57 -7.50 17.18 -33.74
C THR A 57 -7.40 16.43 -32.42
N LYS A 58 -8.46 16.47 -31.59
CA LYS A 58 -8.56 15.85 -30.24
C LYS A 58 -7.78 14.54 -30.18
N LYS A 59 -6.54 14.59 -29.67
CA LYS A 59 -5.64 13.42 -29.62
C LYS A 59 -6.31 12.35 -28.77
N LYS A 60 -6.80 11.27 -29.41
CA LYS A 60 -7.08 10.02 -28.72
C LYS A 60 -5.78 9.63 -28.01
N LYS A 61 -5.75 9.74 -26.67
CA LYS A 61 -4.61 9.22 -25.90
C LYS A 61 -4.67 7.70 -26.04
N THR A 62 -3.68 7.11 -26.68
CA THR A 62 -3.51 5.66 -26.67
C THR A 62 -3.16 5.24 -25.25
N HIS A 63 -4.06 4.51 -24.60
CA HIS A 63 -3.82 3.94 -23.28
C HIS A 63 -3.09 2.62 -23.43
N TRP A 64 -2.01 2.42 -22.66
CA TRP A 64 -1.25 1.17 -22.65
C TRP A 64 -1.32 0.54 -21.26
N SER A 65 -1.69 -0.74 -21.20
CA SER A 65 -1.64 -1.51 -19.96
C SER A 65 -0.22 -2.01 -19.70
N SER A 66 0.30 -1.95 -18.48
CA SER A 66 1.66 -2.47 -18.19
C SER A 66 1.78 -3.97 -18.56
N PRO A 67 2.98 -4.53 -18.65
CA PRO A 67 3.17 -5.98 -18.62
C PRO A 67 2.60 -6.64 -17.34
N PRO A 68 2.29 -7.95 -17.37
CA PRO A 68 2.01 -8.74 -16.17
C PRO A 68 3.16 -8.68 -15.16
N GLY A 69 2.85 -8.66 -13.86
CA GLY A 69 3.85 -8.59 -12.78
C GLY A 69 4.39 -7.18 -12.50
N GLU A 70 4.23 -6.25 -13.44
CA GLU A 70 4.57 -4.84 -13.23
C GLU A 70 3.41 -4.07 -12.56
N PRO A 71 3.71 -2.99 -11.83
CA PRO A 71 2.68 -2.16 -11.22
C PRO A 71 1.72 -1.58 -12.28
N PRO A 72 0.45 -1.33 -11.90
CA PRO A 72 -0.55 -0.82 -12.83
C PRO A 72 -0.17 0.56 -13.36
N HIS A 73 -0.39 0.77 -14.66
CA HIS A 73 -0.16 2.05 -15.31
C HIS A 73 -1.16 3.11 -14.81
N VAL A 74 -0.70 4.35 -14.70
CA VAL A 74 -1.48 5.45 -14.13
C VAL A 74 -2.10 6.29 -15.23
N ASP A 75 -3.31 5.93 -15.65
CA ASP A 75 -4.05 6.69 -16.67
C ASP A 75 -4.79 7.91 -16.08
N THR A 76 -5.60 7.68 -15.03
CA THR A 76 -6.44 8.70 -14.39
C THR A 76 -5.95 9.12 -13.01
N GLY A 77 -5.00 8.38 -12.44
CA GLY A 77 -4.54 8.62 -11.06
C GLY A 77 -5.49 8.11 -9.96
N ARG A 78 -6.70 7.64 -10.28
CA ARG A 78 -7.72 7.23 -9.29
C ARG A 78 -7.21 6.19 -8.29
N LEU A 79 -6.60 5.11 -8.80
CA LEU A 79 -6.05 4.05 -7.94
C LEU A 79 -4.96 4.61 -7.03
N ARG A 80 -3.99 5.33 -7.60
CA ARG A 80 -2.88 5.94 -6.86
C ARG A 80 -3.38 6.88 -5.77
N ALA A 81 -4.34 7.75 -6.08
CA ALA A 81 -4.92 8.69 -5.14
C ALA A 81 -5.69 7.99 -4.00
N SER A 82 -6.32 6.85 -4.30
CA SER A 82 -7.10 6.07 -3.34
C SER A 82 -6.29 5.22 -2.36
N VAL A 83 -4.97 5.07 -2.59
CA VAL A 83 -4.11 4.35 -1.63
C VAL A 83 -3.86 5.24 -0.43
N THR A 84 -4.40 4.82 0.71
CA THR A 84 -4.30 5.51 2.00
C THR A 84 -4.02 4.50 3.12
N TRP A 85 -3.75 5.01 4.31
CA TRP A 85 -3.60 4.22 5.53
C TRP A 85 -4.59 4.67 6.60
N ALA A 86 -4.96 3.74 7.47
CA ALA A 86 -5.79 3.99 8.63
C ALA A 86 -5.14 3.34 9.85
N LEU A 87 -5.24 3.99 11.00
CA LEU A 87 -4.89 3.41 12.29
C LEU A 87 -6.15 2.86 12.95
N SER A 88 -6.08 1.60 13.36
CA SER A 88 -7.09 0.98 14.21
C SER A 88 -6.46 0.72 15.57
N GLU A 89 -7.05 1.32 16.60
CA GLU A 89 -6.72 1.06 17.99
C GLU A 89 -7.78 0.10 18.53
N GLY A 90 -7.43 -1.18 18.65
CA GLY A 90 -8.33 -2.18 19.19
C GLY A 90 -8.16 -2.28 20.71
N ASN A 91 -9.17 -1.86 21.48
CA ASN A 91 -9.56 -2.64 22.66
C ASN A 91 -10.42 -3.80 22.11
N GLN A 92 -10.14 -5.04 22.51
CA GLN A 92 -10.84 -6.23 22.03
C GLN A 92 -12.32 -6.23 22.46
N GLN A 93 -13.15 -5.38 21.86
CA GLN A 93 -14.60 -5.50 21.87
C GLN A 93 -15.10 -5.26 20.45
N GLY A 94 -15.23 -6.37 19.72
CA GLY A 94 -16.05 -6.44 18.52
C GLY A 94 -15.41 -6.00 17.21
N ASN A 95 -14.35 -6.69 16.75
CA ASN A 95 -14.19 -6.87 15.30
C ASN A 95 -13.44 -8.17 15.00
N GLN A 96 -14.18 -9.25 14.76
CA GLN A 96 -13.62 -10.54 14.35
C GLN A 96 -12.96 -10.39 12.98
N ILE A 97 -11.62 -10.43 12.94
CA ILE A 97 -10.91 -10.76 11.70
C ILE A 97 -10.95 -12.29 11.57
N VAL A 98 -12.00 -12.81 10.96
CA VAL A 98 -12.11 -14.23 10.61
C VAL A 98 -11.25 -14.48 9.37
N GLY A 99 -10.01 -14.91 9.56
CA GLY A 99 -9.26 -15.66 8.56
C GLY A 99 -9.35 -17.15 8.87
N PRO A 100 -9.29 -18.06 7.87
CA PRO A 100 -9.31 -19.50 8.15
C PRO A 100 -8.02 -19.87 8.89
N ALA A 101 -8.13 -20.04 10.20
CA ALA A 101 -7.12 -20.72 10.99
C ALA A 101 -6.99 -22.14 10.44
N GLN A 102 -5.85 -22.45 9.83
CA GLN A 102 -5.49 -23.83 9.53
C GLN A 102 -5.34 -24.54 10.88
N ALA A 103 -6.11 -25.62 11.05
CA ALA A 103 -6.08 -26.44 12.25
C ALA A 103 -4.68 -27.06 12.41
N GLY A 104 -3.86 -26.52 13.31
CA GLY A 104 -2.56 -27.12 13.63
C GLY A 104 -1.53 -26.21 14.29
N ASP A 105 -1.59 -24.89 14.08
CA ASP A 105 -0.59 -23.99 14.65
C ASP A 105 -1.11 -23.38 15.96
N GLN A 106 -0.78 -24.00 17.09
CA GLN A 106 -0.99 -23.40 18.41
C GLN A 106 0.04 -22.28 18.63
N VAL A 107 -0.17 -21.14 17.97
CA VAL A 107 0.47 -19.90 18.40
C VAL A 107 -0.27 -19.48 19.67
N GLU A 108 0.40 -19.61 20.82
CA GLU A 108 -0.10 -19.16 22.14
C GLU A 108 -0.89 -17.86 21.96
N ALA A 109 -2.20 -17.91 22.27
CA ALA A 109 -3.05 -16.76 22.15
C ALA A 109 -2.45 -15.66 23.06
N PRO A 110 -1.88 -14.58 22.51
CA PRO A 110 -1.29 -13.55 23.36
C PRO A 110 -2.39 -12.99 24.25
N ASP A 111 -2.05 -12.75 25.51
CA ASP A 111 -2.92 -12.22 26.58
C ASP A 111 -4.05 -11.35 26.02
N ARG A 112 -5.29 -11.73 26.35
CA ARG A 112 -6.52 -11.23 25.71
C ARG A 112 -6.75 -9.72 25.86
N ASP A 113 -5.91 -9.03 26.63
CA ASP A 113 -5.96 -7.60 26.92
C ASP A 113 -4.74 -6.80 26.43
N VAL A 114 -3.97 -7.30 25.45
CA VAL A 114 -2.96 -6.45 24.80
C VAL A 114 -3.63 -5.41 23.90
N ALA A 115 -3.58 -4.14 24.32
CA ALA A 115 -3.97 -3.02 23.48
C ALA A 115 -3.11 -3.02 22.21
N ARG A 116 -3.72 -3.37 21.06
CA ARG A 116 -3.03 -3.45 19.76
C ARG A 116 -3.32 -2.19 18.97
N ILE A 117 -2.25 -1.53 18.52
CA ILE A 117 -2.32 -0.46 17.54
C ILE A 117 -1.90 -1.07 16.20
N ILE A 118 -2.84 -1.12 15.24
CA ILE A 118 -2.61 -1.70 13.92
C ILE A 118 -2.71 -0.60 12.87
N ALA A 119 -1.72 -0.51 11.99
CA ALA A 119 -1.78 0.33 10.80
C ALA A 119 -2.20 -0.53 9.60
N VAL A 120 -3.35 -0.20 9.00
CA VAL A 120 -3.87 -0.85 7.80
C VAL A 120 -3.60 0.06 6.60
N ILE A 121 -3.14 -0.53 5.50
CA ILE A 121 -2.86 0.20 4.25
C ILE A 121 -3.64 -0.47 3.15
N GLY A 122 -4.37 0.32 2.36
CA GLY A 122 -5.25 -0.22 1.34
C GLY A 122 -5.81 0.85 0.44
N THR A 123 -6.83 0.46 -0.31
CA THR A 123 -7.57 1.31 -1.24
C THR A 123 -9.03 0.89 -1.22
N ASN A 124 -9.93 1.86 -1.35
CA ASN A 124 -11.37 1.63 -1.40
C ASN A 124 -11.88 1.46 -2.84
N VAL A 125 -11.06 0.91 -3.73
CA VAL A 125 -11.38 0.79 -5.14
C VAL A 125 -11.55 -0.69 -5.49
N ASP A 126 -12.73 -1.08 -5.95
CA ASP A 126 -13.08 -2.50 -6.16
C ASP A 126 -12.13 -3.24 -7.10
N TYR A 127 -11.73 -2.58 -8.19
CA TYR A 127 -10.83 -3.17 -9.19
C TYR A 127 -9.39 -3.33 -8.68
N ALA A 128 -9.03 -2.70 -7.56
CA ALA A 128 -7.68 -2.73 -7.02
C ALA A 128 -7.27 -4.13 -6.55
N LYS A 129 -8.22 -4.88 -5.96
CA LYS A 129 -8.02 -6.28 -5.55
C LYS A 129 -7.71 -7.17 -6.76
N ALA A 130 -8.46 -6.99 -7.84
CA ALA A 130 -8.24 -7.72 -9.09
C ALA A 130 -6.90 -7.36 -9.73
N LEU A 131 -6.39 -6.15 -9.55
CA LEU A 131 -5.06 -5.77 -10.03
C LEU A 131 -3.95 -6.38 -9.17
N GLU A 132 -4.04 -6.35 -7.85
CA GLU A 132 -2.98 -6.88 -6.96
C GLU A 132 -2.82 -8.40 -7.12
N PHE A 133 -3.94 -9.14 -7.21
CA PHE A 133 -3.92 -10.62 -7.24
C PHE A 133 -4.12 -11.22 -8.62
N GLY A 134 -4.55 -10.41 -9.60
CA GLY A 134 -5.08 -10.91 -10.85
C GLY A 134 -6.54 -11.35 -10.73
N PHE A 135 -7.16 -11.54 -11.88
CA PHE A 135 -8.54 -12.03 -12.01
C PHE A 135 -8.63 -12.97 -13.21
N LEU A 136 -8.45 -14.26 -12.94
CA LEU A 136 -8.45 -15.34 -13.93
C LEU A 136 -9.75 -15.43 -14.77
N PRO A 137 -10.97 -15.17 -14.24
CA PRO A 137 -12.19 -15.24 -15.05
C PRO A 137 -12.23 -14.26 -16.23
N ARG A 138 -11.39 -13.22 -16.24
CA ARG A 138 -11.22 -12.30 -17.39
C ARG A 138 -9.79 -12.31 -17.95
N GLY A 139 -8.99 -13.33 -17.63
CA GLY A 139 -7.60 -13.44 -18.09
C GLY A 139 -6.67 -12.32 -17.59
N LEU A 140 -7.07 -11.58 -16.55
CA LEU A 140 -6.28 -10.48 -16.02
C LEU A 140 -5.17 -11.05 -15.13
N LYS A 141 -3.92 -10.93 -15.59
CA LYS A 141 -2.75 -11.31 -14.78
C LYS A 141 -2.50 -10.29 -13.67
N ALA A 142 -1.92 -10.75 -12.57
CA ALA A 142 -1.59 -9.92 -11.41
C ALA A 142 -0.60 -8.79 -11.78
N ARG A 143 -0.81 -7.63 -11.18
CA ARG A 143 -0.05 -6.39 -11.29
C ARG A 143 0.23 -5.87 -9.88
N PRO A 144 1.06 -6.57 -9.12
CA PRO A 144 1.24 -6.31 -7.70
C PRO A 144 1.92 -4.94 -7.51
N TYR A 145 1.34 -4.11 -6.65
CA TYR A 145 1.83 -2.78 -6.32
C TYR A 145 1.99 -2.58 -4.82
N LEU A 146 1.15 -3.25 -4.01
CA LEU A 146 1.16 -3.09 -2.55
C LEU A 146 2.19 -4.01 -1.89
N ARG A 147 2.17 -5.31 -2.20
CA ARG A 147 3.13 -6.28 -1.63
C ARG A 147 4.60 -5.92 -1.95
N PRO A 148 4.98 -5.55 -3.19
CA PRO A 148 6.35 -5.15 -3.48
C PRO A 148 6.75 -3.85 -2.78
N ALA A 149 5.80 -2.92 -2.59
CA ALA A 149 6.05 -1.68 -1.84
C ALA A 149 6.35 -1.96 -0.36
N LEU A 150 5.57 -2.85 0.28
CA LEU A 150 5.84 -3.26 1.66
C LEU A 150 7.22 -3.91 1.81
N LYS A 151 7.57 -4.83 0.88
CA LYS A 151 8.88 -5.50 0.90
C LYS A 151 10.04 -4.50 0.81
N ARG A 152 9.94 -3.49 -0.07
CA ARG A 152 10.92 -2.39 -0.18
C ARG A 152 11.00 -1.53 1.08
N ALA A 153 9.85 -1.22 1.69
CA ALA A 153 9.78 -0.40 2.89
C ALA A 153 10.21 -1.14 4.18
N THR A 154 10.24 -2.47 4.18
CA THR A 154 10.45 -3.30 5.38
C THR A 154 11.74 -2.94 6.13
N ALA A 155 12.86 -2.74 5.43
CA ALA A 155 14.12 -2.37 6.06
C ALA A 155 14.03 -1.02 6.79
N LYS A 156 13.38 -0.03 6.17
CA LYS A 156 13.18 1.30 6.74
C LYS A 156 12.22 1.27 7.93
N ILE A 157 11.18 0.46 7.86
CA ILE A 157 10.25 0.24 8.99
C ILE A 157 11.01 -0.34 10.18
N ARG A 158 11.79 -1.40 9.98
CA ARG A 158 12.61 -2.00 11.05
C ARG A 158 13.55 -0.97 11.68
N TYR A 159 14.19 -0.14 10.86
CA TYR A 159 15.05 0.94 11.35
C TYR A 159 14.29 1.96 12.22
N LEU A 160 13.09 2.42 11.78
CA LEU A 160 12.25 3.36 12.53
C LEU A 160 11.85 2.82 13.91
N PHE A 161 11.59 1.51 14.02
CA PHE A 161 11.21 0.92 15.31
C PHE A 161 12.39 0.73 16.25
N ALA A 162 13.59 0.49 15.72
CA ALA A 162 14.79 0.22 16.50
C ALA A 162 15.56 1.47 16.96
N HIS A 163 15.52 2.58 16.20
CA HIS A 163 16.40 3.74 16.45
C HIS A 163 15.68 5.06 16.78
N GLU A 164 14.38 5.17 16.54
CA GLU A 164 13.55 6.30 17.03
C GLU A 164 12.86 5.95 18.35
#